data_AF-A0A7W0ZJS8-F1
#
_entry.id   AF-A0A7W0ZJS8-F1
#
_cell.length_a   1.000
_cell.length_b   1.000
_cell.length_c   1.000
_cell.angle_alpha   90.00
_cell.angle_beta   90.00
_cell.angle_gamma   90.00
#
_symmetry.space_group_name_H-M   'P 1'
#
loop_
_entity.id
_entity.type
_entity.pdbx_description
1 polymer ?
#
loop_
_entity_poly.entity_id
_entity_poly.type
_entity_poly.pdbx_seq_one_letter_code
_entity_poly.pdbx_strand_id
1 'polypeptide(L)'
;MFSSGGPQLIHCAEDAVTLATLPIGAHLILRCRTDWRDATVIRITCDSVTISVGSPNGRTYRVRRPPDAHLSFDGLIPVLGEGSWRAGLARYDARW
;
A
#
# COMPACT_ATOMS: atom_id res chain seq x y z
N MET A 1 4.07 -1.00 45.15
CA MET A 1 5.19 -0.93 44.19
C MET A 1 4.60 -0.98 42.80
N PHE A 2 4.69 0.12 42.05
CA PHE A 2 4.11 0.24 40.72
C PHE A 2 5.09 -0.37 39.70
N SER A 3 4.75 -1.52 39.12
CA SER A 3 5.49 -2.06 37.97
C SER A 3 5.07 -1.29 36.72
N SER A 4 5.95 -0.42 36.24
CA SER A 4 5.86 0.30 34.99
C SER A 4 5.94 -0.68 33.81
N GLY A 5 4.78 -1.08 33.28
CA GLY A 5 4.67 -1.72 31.97
C GLY A 5 4.85 -0.66 30.89
N GLY A 6 6.09 -0.46 30.44
CA GLY A 6 6.36 0.34 29.25
C GLY A 6 5.74 -0.33 28.02
N PRO A 7 5.19 0.42 27.05
CA PRO A 7 4.76 -0.19 25.81
C PRO A 7 6.00 -0.73 25.10
N GLN A 8 6.08 -2.05 24.98
CA GLN A 8 7.12 -2.68 24.18
C GLN A 8 6.91 -2.23 22.73
N LEU A 9 7.81 -1.36 22.25
CA LEU A 9 7.92 -1.04 20.84
C LEU A 9 8.22 -2.36 20.13
N ILE A 10 7.25 -2.82 19.34
CA ILE A 10 7.37 -4.01 18.52
C ILE A 10 8.48 -3.71 17.50
N HIS A 11 9.70 -4.16 17.79
CA HIS A 11 10.69 -4.39 16.73
C HIS A 11 10.23 -5.67 16.01
N CYS A 12 9.37 -5.49 15.01
CA CYS A 12 8.98 -6.57 14.13
C CYS A 12 10.14 -6.80 13.17
N ALA A 13 10.80 -7.94 13.33
CA ALA A 13 11.77 -8.43 12.38
C ALA A 13 11.19 -8.43 10.96
N GLU A 14 12.09 -8.20 10.02
CA GLU A 14 11.96 -7.89 8.60
C GLU A 14 11.28 -8.99 7.76
N ASP A 15 10.12 -9.49 8.16
CA ASP A 15 9.22 -10.18 7.23
C ASP A 15 8.67 -9.12 6.28
N ALA A 16 9.19 -9.10 5.05
CA ALA A 16 8.84 -8.10 4.07
C ALA A 16 7.31 -8.09 3.85
N VAL A 17 6.63 -7.09 4.40
CA VAL A 17 5.17 -7.00 4.31
C VAL A 17 4.79 -6.72 2.86
N THR A 18 3.97 -7.59 2.28
CA THR A 18 3.51 -7.49 0.89
C THR A 18 2.02 -7.18 0.83
N LEU A 19 1.54 -6.79 -0.34
CA LEU A 19 0.13 -6.43 -0.53
C LEU A 19 -0.85 -7.56 -0.20
N ALA A 20 -0.48 -8.81 -0.43
CA ALA A 20 -1.32 -9.96 -0.10
C ALA A 20 -1.44 -10.22 1.41
N THR A 21 -0.53 -9.67 2.22
CA THR A 21 -0.58 -9.82 3.68
C THR A 21 -1.56 -8.84 4.35
N LEU A 22 -1.99 -7.80 3.62
CA LEU A 22 -2.99 -6.85 4.12
C LEU A 22 -4.40 -7.49 4.06
N PRO A 23 -5.27 -7.25 5.06
CA PRO A 23 -6.65 -7.69 4.98
C PRO A 23 -7.43 -6.91 3.92
N ILE A 24 -8.50 -7.52 3.39
CA ILE A 24 -9.48 -6.78 2.59
C ILE A 24 -10.10 -5.70 3.49
N GLY A 25 -10.18 -4.47 2.97
CA GLY A 25 -10.55 -3.27 3.71
C GLY A 25 -9.37 -2.53 4.33
N ALA A 26 -8.15 -3.07 4.27
CA ALA A 26 -6.96 -2.35 4.73
C ALA A 26 -6.75 -1.05 3.96
N HIS A 27 -6.46 0.01 4.70
CA HIS A 27 -6.09 1.31 4.15
C HIS A 27 -4.59 1.41 3.98
N LEU A 28 -4.16 1.98 2.85
CA LEU A 28 -2.77 2.24 2.54
C LEU A 28 -2.63 3.55 1.79
N ILE A 29 -1.41 4.08 1.76
CA ILE A 29 -1.05 5.21 0.92
C ILE A 29 -0.40 4.68 -0.36
N LEU A 30 -0.91 5.11 -1.50
CA LEU A 30 -0.37 4.79 -2.81
C LEU A 30 0.41 5.98 -3.36
N ARG A 31 1.65 5.75 -3.77
CA ARG A 31 2.38 6.74 -4.58
C ARG A 31 1.83 6.77 -6.01
N CYS A 32 1.20 7.87 -6.39
CA CYS A 32 0.88 8.20 -7.77
C CYS A 32 2.01 9.03 -8.40
N ARG A 33 1.91 9.39 -9.70
CA ARG A 33 2.97 10.15 -10.40
C ARG A 33 3.27 11.50 -9.74
N THR A 34 2.23 12.26 -9.44
CA THR A 34 2.31 13.67 -9.01
C THR A 34 2.06 13.86 -7.52
N ASP A 35 1.37 12.91 -6.90
CA ASP A 35 0.80 13.02 -5.57
C ASP A 35 0.73 11.67 -4.84
N TRP A 36 0.39 11.71 -3.57
CA TRP A 36 0.12 10.54 -2.73
C TRP A 36 -1.39 10.44 -2.52
N ARG A 37 -1.92 9.21 -2.52
CA ARG A 37 -3.37 9.00 -2.44
C ARG A 37 -3.74 7.94 -1.43
N ASP A 38 -4.89 8.13 -0.82
CA ASP A 38 -5.54 7.09 -0.05
C ASP A 38 -5.98 5.94 -0.96
N ALA A 39 -5.84 4.75 -0.43
CA ALA A 39 -6.16 3.53 -1.13
C ALA A 39 -6.68 2.48 -0.16
N THR A 40 -7.54 1.59 -0.65
CA THR A 40 -8.13 0.50 0.13
C THR A 40 -8.04 -0.80 -0.64
N VAL A 41 -7.61 -1.87 0.02
CA VAL A 41 -7.63 -3.22 -0.55
C VAL A 41 -9.09 -3.68 -0.69
N ILE A 42 -9.57 -3.94 -1.90
CA ILE A 42 -10.97 -4.35 -2.14
C ILE A 42 -11.12 -5.81 -2.54
N ARG A 43 -10.04 -6.43 -3.03
CA ARG A 43 -10.05 -7.85 -3.41
C ARG A 43 -8.62 -8.40 -3.47
N ILE A 44 -8.46 -9.63 -3.01
CA ILE A 44 -7.22 -10.40 -3.12
C ILE A 44 -7.54 -11.69 -3.90
N THR A 45 -6.71 -12.02 -4.88
CA THR A 45 -6.70 -13.30 -5.60
C THR A 45 -5.27 -13.85 -5.60
N CYS A 46 -5.09 -15.11 -5.98
CA CYS A 46 -3.75 -15.70 -6.09
C CYS A 46 -2.84 -14.90 -7.04
N ASP A 47 -3.40 -14.35 -8.11
CA ASP A 47 -2.64 -13.65 -9.15
C ASP A 47 -2.51 -12.14 -8.93
N SER A 48 -3.37 -11.53 -8.11
CA SER A 48 -3.42 -10.07 -8.00
C SER A 48 -4.17 -9.56 -6.77
N VAL A 49 -3.79 -8.36 -6.34
CA VAL A 49 -4.55 -7.56 -5.37
C VAL A 49 -5.16 -6.37 -6.09
N THR A 50 -6.46 -6.19 -5.93
CA THR A 50 -7.18 -5.02 -6.44
C THR A 50 -7.35 -3.99 -5.32
N ILE A 51 -6.96 -2.77 -5.63
CA ILE A 51 -6.96 -1.63 -4.72
C ILE A 51 -7.90 -0.57 -5.29
N SER A 52 -8.79 -0.02 -4.47
CA SER A 52 -9.55 1.19 -4.79
C SER A 52 -8.75 2.40 -4.37
N VAL A 53 -8.57 3.38 -5.25
CA VAL A 53 -7.77 4.58 -5.01
C VAL A 53 -8.66 5.81 -5.13
N GLY A 54 -8.58 6.71 -4.16
CA GLY A 54 -9.22 8.02 -4.23
C GLY A 54 -8.68 8.85 -5.41
N SER A 55 -9.52 9.69 -6.00
CA SER A 55 -9.06 10.73 -6.94
C SER A 55 -9.34 12.11 -6.34
N PRO A 56 -8.54 13.13 -6.70
CA PRO A 56 -8.77 14.51 -6.25
C PRO A 56 -10.17 15.03 -6.56
N ASN A 57 -10.82 14.50 -7.60
CA ASN A 57 -12.13 14.94 -8.06
C ASN A 57 -13.29 14.19 -7.35
N GLY A 58 -13.01 13.49 -6.24
CA GLY A 58 -14.01 12.73 -5.46
C GLY A 58 -14.45 11.40 -6.09
N ARG A 59 -13.92 11.03 -7.25
CA ARG A 59 -14.14 9.71 -7.86
C ARG A 59 -13.17 8.68 -7.29
N THR A 60 -13.47 7.40 -7.46
CA THR A 60 -12.54 6.31 -7.16
C THR A 60 -12.21 5.53 -8.42
N TYR A 61 -11.01 4.96 -8.47
CA TYR A 61 -10.59 4.07 -9.54
C TYR A 61 -9.90 2.83 -8.99
N ARG A 62 -9.80 1.79 -9.79
CA ARG A 62 -9.25 0.49 -9.36
C ARG A 62 -7.91 0.25 -10.01
N VAL A 63 -6.96 -0.19 -9.21
CA VAL A 63 -5.61 -0.57 -9.65
C VAL A 63 -5.37 -2.01 -9.26
N ARG A 64 -4.81 -2.80 -10.18
CA ARG A 64 -4.34 -4.16 -9.90
C ARG A 64 -2.83 -4.14 -9.68
N ARG A 65 -2.39 -4.88 -8.65
CA ARG A 65 -0.99 -5.04 -8.31
C ARG A 65 -0.67 -6.50 -8.05
N PRO A 66 0.59 -6.92 -8.28
CA PRO A 66 1.05 -8.23 -7.87
C PRO A 66 0.87 -8.44 -6.35
N PRO A 67 0.53 -9.65 -5.91
CA PRO A 67 0.34 -9.97 -4.50
C PRO A 67 1.62 -9.81 -3.67
N ASP A 68 2.77 -10.04 -4.28
CA ASP A 68 4.13 -9.93 -3.74
C ASP A 68 4.67 -8.49 -3.75
N ALA A 69 3.87 -7.51 -4.18
CA ALA A 69 4.29 -6.11 -4.18
C ALA A 69 4.62 -5.66 -2.75
N HIS A 70 5.89 -5.31 -2.52
CA HIS A 70 6.41 -4.87 -1.24
C HIS A 70 5.80 -3.54 -0.80
N LEU A 71 5.54 -3.45 0.51
CA LEU A 71 5.10 -2.25 1.19
C LEU A 71 6.26 -1.65 1.97
N SER A 72 6.42 -0.35 1.83
CA SER A 72 7.15 0.47 2.80
C SER A 72 6.21 0.90 3.92
N PHE A 73 6.76 1.48 4.98
CA PHE A 73 5.97 2.04 6.07
C PHE A 73 6.45 3.44 6.44
N ASP A 74 5.50 4.37 6.53
CA ASP A 74 5.69 5.66 7.21
C ASP A 74 5.05 5.55 8.60
N GLY A 75 5.87 5.18 9.59
CA GLY A 75 5.40 4.78 10.91
C GLY A 75 4.54 3.52 10.84
N LEU A 76 3.23 3.64 11.13
CA LEU A 76 2.27 2.53 11.06
C LEU A 76 1.48 2.50 9.75
N ILE A 77 1.70 3.47 8.85
CA ILE A 77 0.92 3.61 7.63
C ILE A 77 1.62 2.79 6.54
N PRO A 78 0.96 1.76 5.96
CA PRO A 78 1.52 1.03 4.84
C PRO A 78 1.53 1.90 3.59
N VAL A 79 2.65 1.89 2.88
CA VAL A 79 2.91 2.72 1.70
C VAL A 79 3.28 1.82 0.52
N LEU A 80 2.52 1.91 -0.55
CA LEU A 80 2.80 1.23 -1.80
C LEU A 80 3.48 2.16 -2.81
N GLY A 81 4.67 1.77 -3.29
CA GLY A 81 5.32 2.39 -4.44
C GLY A 81 6.49 3.32 -4.12
N GLU A 82 7.01 3.30 -2.90
CA GLU A 82 8.35 3.83 -2.63
C GLU A 82 9.38 3.02 -3.46
N GLY A 83 10.21 3.68 -4.27
CA GLY A 83 11.23 3.03 -5.12
C GLY A 83 10.75 2.38 -6.44
N SER A 84 9.52 1.87 -6.53
CA SER A 84 9.07 1.02 -7.67
C SER A 84 8.53 1.77 -8.91
N TRP A 85 8.41 3.10 -8.87
CA TRP A 85 7.81 3.88 -9.96
C TRP A 85 8.67 3.95 -11.24
N ARG A 86 9.97 3.66 -11.14
CA ARG A 86 10.87 3.69 -12.31
C ARG A 86 10.65 2.51 -13.28
N ALA A 87 10.16 1.37 -12.79
CA ALA A 87 9.94 0.18 -13.62
C ALA A 87 8.67 0.24 -14.47
N GLY A 88 7.69 1.09 -14.09
CA GLY A 88 6.42 1.27 -14.81
C GLY A 88 6.48 2.25 -15.99
N LEU A 89 7.61 2.91 -16.21
CA LEU A 89 7.78 3.93 -17.27
C LEU A 89 7.64 3.39 -18.70
N ALA A 90 7.64 2.06 -18.89
CA ALA A 90 7.72 1.45 -20.22
C ALA A 90 6.38 1.12 -20.91
N ARG A 91 5.21 1.28 -20.25
CA ARG A 91 3.92 1.01 -20.92
C ARG A 91 2.87 2.09 -20.62
N TYR A 92 2.97 3.10 -21.47
CA TYR A 92 2.06 4.21 -21.74
C TYR A 92 0.57 3.79 -21.72
N ASP A 93 -0.23 4.42 -20.85
CA ASP A 93 -1.64 4.71 -21.14
C ASP A 93 -1.70 6.22 -21.47
N ALA A 94 -2.22 6.55 -22.64
CA ALA A 94 -2.21 7.90 -23.21
C ALA A 94 -3.34 8.80 -22.70
N ARG A 95 -4.19 8.34 -21.76
CA ARG A 95 -5.42 9.06 -21.39
C ARG A 95 -5.63 9.25 -19.88
N TRP A 96 -4.57 9.53 -19.13
CA TRP A 96 -4.66 9.97 -17.72
C TRP A 96 -3.69 11.12 -17.41
#